data_AF-A0A090T0F1-F1
#
_entry.id   AF-A0A090T0F1-F1
#
_cell.length_a   1.000
_cell.length_b   1.000
_cell.length_c   1.000
_cell.angle_alpha   90.00
_cell.angle_beta   90.00
_cell.angle_gamma   90.00
#
_symmetry.space_group_name_H-M   'P 1'
#
loop_
_entity.id
_entity.type
_entity.pdbx_description
1 polymer ?
#
loop_
_entity_poly.entity_id
_entity_poly.type
_entity_poly.pdbx_seq_one_letter_code
_entity_poly.pdbx_strand_id
1 'polypeptide(L)'
;MGIGNNEKPSGIPFESKSLEQVASRAGGFYQTVTSDNDDVEGVAKRINSQLLISEDSVMPWKDSGYSLTFLFAAFYLLWFRKGWMVKWCLAATVSFGGLVPNYAFASELLFIDLWLTKDQQGQILYNDGEYKQAAETFESSKWKAVSHFKAGNYLLAQEYFQRTDDLYSRFGAATALAHQREYIAARKAFKAIAEQDPNYPGAQENLELMEAIIAQINMHSESQSNNAERQNSRELGDEPQTSDGAETQVQQDQLILTTLTSEQILNDEEANQIWMRRVDSDLSGFLRSKFHVQFNEGRAMLEVQDEK
;
A
#
# COMPACT_ATOMS: atom_id res chain seq x y z
N MET A 1 -28.18 -21.66 17.78
CA MET A 1 -27.24 -22.56 18.49
C MET A 1 -28.01 -23.81 18.86
N GLY A 2 -27.53 -24.99 18.47
CA GLY A 2 -28.06 -26.28 18.91
C GLY A 2 -27.09 -26.90 19.90
N ILE A 3 -27.59 -27.55 20.95
CA ILE A 3 -26.78 -28.28 21.93
C ILE A 3 -27.06 -29.76 21.75
N GLY A 4 -26.02 -30.54 21.46
CA GLY A 4 -26.13 -31.98 21.24
C GLY A 4 -24.76 -32.60 21.01
N ASN A 5 -24.60 -33.87 21.37
CA ASN A 5 -23.38 -34.63 21.15
C ASN A 5 -23.68 -35.78 20.18
N ASN A 6 -22.99 -35.82 19.04
CA ASN A 6 -23.15 -36.88 18.02
C ASN A 6 -22.63 -38.25 18.48
N GLU A 7 -21.80 -38.30 19.52
CA GLU A 7 -21.18 -39.52 20.04
C GLU A 7 -21.99 -40.16 21.18
N LYS A 8 -23.02 -39.48 21.70
CA LYS A 8 -23.85 -39.99 22.78
C LYS A 8 -25.29 -40.18 22.31
N PRO A 9 -25.85 -41.41 22.40
CA PRO A 9 -27.24 -41.64 22.04
C PRO A 9 -28.14 -40.85 23.01
N SER A 10 -28.96 -39.97 22.45
CA SER A 10 -29.94 -39.15 23.16
C SER A 10 -31.32 -39.42 22.55
N GLY A 11 -32.39 -39.22 23.33
CA GLY A 11 -33.77 -39.38 22.83
C GLY A 11 -34.14 -38.41 21.70
N ILE A 12 -33.32 -37.40 21.46
CA ILE A 12 -33.39 -36.47 20.33
C ILE A 12 -32.06 -36.56 19.56
N PRO A 13 -32.03 -37.09 18.31
CA PRO A 13 -30.81 -37.15 17.53
C PRO A 13 -30.33 -35.72 17.19
N PHE A 14 -29.02 -35.48 17.28
CA PHE A 14 -28.43 -34.22 16.86
C PHE A 14 -28.26 -34.21 15.33
N GLU A 15 -29.04 -33.38 14.65
CA GLU A 15 -29.10 -33.33 13.17
C GLU A 15 -28.05 -32.37 12.59
N SER A 16 -26.76 -32.71 12.70
CA SER A 16 -25.64 -31.86 12.24
C SER A 16 -25.74 -31.51 10.76
N LYS A 17 -26.16 -32.45 9.90
CA LYS A 17 -26.34 -32.24 8.46
C LYS A 17 -27.40 -31.21 8.13
N SER A 18 -28.48 -31.14 8.92
CA SER A 18 -29.53 -30.15 8.71
C SER A 18 -29.03 -28.74 9.04
N LEU A 19 -28.26 -28.60 10.12
CA LEU A 19 -27.65 -27.33 10.52
C LEU A 19 -26.63 -26.83 9.49
N GLU A 20 -25.84 -27.72 8.91
CA GLU A 20 -24.91 -27.41 7.82
C GLU A 20 -25.64 -26.92 6.56
N GLN A 21 -26.77 -27.54 6.20
CA GLN A 21 -27.61 -27.09 5.09
C GLN A 21 -28.25 -25.72 5.33
N VAL A 22 -28.67 -25.42 6.57
CA VAL A 22 -29.21 -24.10 6.91
C VAL A 22 -28.11 -23.03 6.86
N ALA A 23 -26.92 -23.32 7.41
CA ALA A 23 -25.80 -22.39 7.40
C ALA A 23 -25.37 -22.05 5.97
N SER A 24 -25.19 -23.06 5.11
CA SER A 24 -24.80 -22.87 3.70
C SER A 24 -25.83 -22.08 2.90
N ARG A 25 -27.14 -22.29 3.10
CA ARG A 25 -28.19 -21.47 2.46
C ARG A 25 -28.21 -20.02 2.91
N ALA A 26 -27.78 -19.74 4.14
CA ALA A 26 -27.65 -18.39 4.67
C ALA A 26 -26.31 -17.71 4.32
N GLY A 27 -25.45 -18.36 3.52
CA GLY A 27 -24.09 -17.88 3.24
C GLY A 27 -23.15 -17.97 4.44
N GLY A 28 -23.57 -18.62 5.52
CA GLY A 28 -22.79 -18.87 6.72
C GLY A 28 -22.05 -20.21 6.66
N PHE A 29 -21.29 -20.49 7.72
CA PHE A 29 -20.54 -21.74 7.87
C PHE A 29 -20.92 -22.42 9.19
N TYR A 30 -21.05 -23.74 9.13
CA TYR A 30 -21.32 -24.55 10.31
C TYR A 30 -20.00 -24.97 10.95
N GLN A 31 -19.76 -24.51 12.18
CA GLN A 31 -18.64 -24.94 13.02
C GLN A 31 -19.20 -25.64 14.26
N THR A 32 -18.68 -26.83 14.55
CA THR A 32 -19.00 -27.54 15.81
C THR A 32 -18.06 -27.04 16.89
N VAL A 33 -18.59 -26.81 18.10
CA VAL A 33 -17.78 -26.46 19.28
C VAL A 33 -17.09 -27.72 19.79
N THR A 34 -15.77 -27.67 19.88
CA THR A 34 -14.95 -28.78 20.41
C THR A 34 -14.49 -28.43 21.83
N SER A 35 -13.96 -29.41 22.57
CA SER A 35 -13.38 -29.16 23.92
C SER A 35 -11.89 -28.80 23.86
N ASP A 36 -11.30 -28.87 22.67
CA ASP A 36 -9.96 -28.42 22.32
C ASP A 36 -10.04 -27.12 21.51
N ASN A 37 -8.97 -26.79 20.77
CA ASN A 37 -8.89 -25.56 19.96
C ASN A 37 -9.24 -25.78 18.48
N ASP A 38 -9.71 -26.96 18.06
CA ASP A 38 -9.96 -27.26 16.65
C ASP A 38 -11.07 -26.38 16.07
N ASP A 39 -12.07 -26.04 16.88
CA ASP A 39 -13.17 -25.16 16.49
C ASP A 39 -12.72 -23.71 16.27
N VAL A 40 -11.87 -23.20 17.17
CA VAL A 40 -11.24 -21.89 17.08
C VAL A 40 -10.29 -21.84 15.88
N GLU A 41 -9.48 -22.87 15.67
CA GLU A 41 -8.53 -22.92 14.56
C GLU A 41 -9.23 -23.01 13.20
N GLY A 42 -10.33 -23.75 13.11
CA GLY A 42 -11.17 -23.82 11.90
C GLY A 42 -11.78 -22.47 11.52
N VAL A 43 -12.28 -21.73 12.51
CA VAL A 43 -12.80 -20.36 12.31
C VAL A 43 -11.67 -19.40 11.93
N ALA A 44 -10.54 -19.46 12.62
CA ALA A 44 -9.39 -18.60 12.39
C ALA A 44 -8.79 -18.79 10.99
N LYS A 45 -8.61 -20.03 10.53
CA LYS A 45 -8.10 -20.33 9.17
C LYS A 45 -8.96 -19.71 8.08
N ARG A 46 -10.28 -19.72 8.27
CA ARG A 46 -11.21 -19.21 7.27
C ARG A 46 -11.24 -17.68 7.24
N ILE A 47 -11.15 -17.03 8.40
CA ILE A 47 -10.98 -15.57 8.51
C ILE A 47 -9.67 -15.14 7.85
N ASN A 48 -8.58 -15.88 8.06
CA ASN A 48 -7.24 -15.52 7.58
C ASN A 48 -7.07 -15.68 6.04
N SER A 49 -7.95 -16.46 5.38
CA SER A 49 -7.94 -16.65 3.92
C SER A 49 -8.43 -15.44 3.11
N GLN A 50 -9.00 -14.43 3.77
CA GLN A 50 -9.49 -13.20 3.14
C GLN A 50 -8.50 -12.05 3.41
N LEU A 51 -7.64 -11.83 2.42
CA LEU A 51 -6.47 -10.96 2.39
C LEU A 51 -6.78 -9.50 2.80
N LEU A 52 -6.57 -9.19 4.08
CA LEU A 52 -6.01 -7.94 4.55
C LEU A 52 -4.71 -8.32 5.26
N ILE A 53 -3.68 -7.48 5.21
CA ILE A 53 -2.52 -7.62 6.10
C ILE A 53 -3.08 -7.68 7.52
N SER A 54 -3.23 -8.88 8.08
CA SER A 54 -3.93 -9.09 9.34
C SER A 54 -3.08 -8.44 10.43
N GLU A 55 -3.64 -7.38 11.00
CA GLU A 55 -3.04 -6.47 11.96
C GLU A 55 -2.49 -7.20 13.20
N ASP A 56 -3.11 -8.33 13.56
CA ASP A 56 -2.84 -9.02 14.83
C ASP A 56 -1.75 -10.11 14.76
N SER A 57 -1.45 -10.69 13.60
CA SER A 57 -0.62 -11.90 13.53
C SER A 57 0.90 -11.64 13.51
N VAL A 58 1.32 -10.37 13.38
CA VAL A 58 2.75 -10.00 13.24
C VAL A 58 3.26 -9.16 14.43
N MET A 59 2.46 -8.97 15.47
CA MET A 59 2.87 -8.16 16.62
C MET A 59 3.07 -9.02 17.88
N PRO A 60 4.32 -9.24 18.33
CA PRO A 60 4.60 -9.98 19.56
C PRO A 60 4.36 -9.07 20.77
N TRP A 61 3.11 -8.72 21.08
CA TRP A 61 2.80 -8.00 22.32
C TRP A 61 2.82 -8.98 23.48
N LYS A 62 3.92 -8.97 24.21
CA LYS A 62 4.06 -9.67 25.49
C LYS A 62 3.66 -8.72 26.61
N ASP A 63 2.56 -9.03 27.29
CA ASP A 63 2.10 -8.30 28.47
C ASP A 63 3.19 -8.35 29.56
N SER A 64 3.84 -7.22 29.78
CA SER A 64 4.99 -7.06 30.68
C SER A 64 4.69 -6.11 31.85
N GLY A 65 3.42 -5.73 32.04
CA GLY A 65 2.99 -4.77 33.06
C GLY A 65 3.14 -5.24 34.51
N TYR A 66 3.29 -6.55 34.73
CA TYR A 66 3.32 -7.13 36.09
C TYR A 66 4.49 -6.63 36.94
N SER A 67 5.67 -6.40 36.37
CA SER A 67 6.81 -5.86 37.13
C SER A 67 6.54 -4.46 37.69
N LEU A 68 5.73 -3.66 36.99
CA LEU A 68 5.39 -2.29 37.39
C LEU A 68 4.47 -2.30 38.63
N THR A 69 3.63 -3.32 38.79
CA THR A 69 2.76 -3.46 39.97
C THR A 69 3.55 -3.58 41.27
N PHE A 70 4.69 -4.28 41.25
CA PHE A 70 5.56 -4.41 42.42
C PHE A 70 6.25 -3.09 42.78
N LEU A 71 6.62 -2.28 41.78
CA LEU A 71 7.18 -0.95 42.00
C LEU A 71 6.17 -0.03 42.73
N PHE A 72 4.94 0.04 42.22
CA PHE A 72 3.89 0.84 42.85
C PHE A 72 3.48 0.30 44.22
N ALA A 73 3.48 -1.02 44.42
CA ALA A 73 3.24 -1.61 45.73
C ALA A 73 4.30 -1.19 46.76
N ALA A 74 5.57 -1.09 46.38
CA ALA A 74 6.63 -0.60 47.26
C ALA A 74 6.40 0.87 47.68
N PHE A 75 6.05 1.74 46.73
CA PHE A 75 5.70 3.13 47.04
C PHE A 75 4.45 3.23 47.92
N TYR A 76 3.44 2.40 47.67
CA TYR A 76 2.21 2.34 48.46
C TYR A 76 2.47 1.90 49.90
N LEU A 77 3.29 0.87 50.11
CA LEU A 77 3.67 0.39 51.44
C LEU A 77 4.39 1.46 52.27
N LEU A 78 5.22 2.25 51.61
CA LEU A 78 5.95 3.33 52.24
C LEU A 78 5.05 4.51 52.65
N TRP A 79 3.88 4.66 52.00
CA TRP A 79 2.91 5.73 52.26
C TRP A 79 2.17 5.57 53.61
N PHE A 80 2.01 4.35 54.13
CA PHE A 80 1.27 4.10 55.39
C PHE A 80 2.07 4.41 56.68
N ARG A 81 3.34 4.79 56.57
CA ARG A 81 4.19 5.05 57.73
C ARG A 81 3.91 6.43 58.33
N LYS A 82 3.39 6.48 59.57
CA LYS A 82 3.12 7.73 60.30
C LYS A 82 4.37 8.63 60.37
N GLY A 83 4.23 9.89 59.94
CA GLY A 83 5.28 10.92 59.98
C GLY A 83 6.21 10.97 58.76
N TRP A 84 5.96 10.18 57.72
CA TRP A 84 6.78 10.15 56.50
C TRP A 84 6.41 11.27 55.50
N MET A 85 5.12 11.60 55.41
CA MET A 85 4.58 12.58 54.44
C MET A 85 5.15 14.01 54.63
N VAL A 86 5.27 14.47 55.88
CA VAL A 86 5.81 15.81 56.21
C VAL A 86 7.30 15.93 55.85
N LYS A 87 8.07 14.85 55.99
CA LYS A 87 9.51 14.83 55.70
C LYS A 87 9.79 14.89 54.20
N TRP A 88 8.98 14.22 53.38
CA TRP A 88 9.10 14.27 51.93
C TRP A 88 8.62 15.58 51.32
N CYS A 89 7.57 16.23 51.88
CA CYS A 89 7.21 17.59 51.46
C CYS A 89 8.37 18.56 51.68
N LEU A 90 9.01 18.51 52.86
CA LEU A 90 10.13 19.40 53.19
C LEU A 90 11.38 19.09 52.35
N ALA A 91 11.69 17.81 52.12
CA ALA A 91 12.79 17.39 51.25
C ALA A 91 12.55 17.80 49.78
N ALA A 92 11.32 17.65 49.27
CA ALA A 92 10.96 18.07 47.92
C ALA A 92 11.08 19.59 47.75
N THR A 93 10.68 20.39 48.73
CA THR A 93 10.84 21.86 48.68
C THR A 93 12.31 22.28 48.66
N VAL A 94 13.19 21.60 49.41
CA VAL A 94 14.63 21.90 49.44
C VAL A 94 15.34 21.42 48.16
N SER A 95 14.99 20.25 47.64
CA SER A 95 15.60 19.69 46.41
C SER A 95 15.16 20.41 45.13
N PHE A 96 13.95 20.98 45.07
CA PHE A 96 13.47 21.69 43.88
C PHE A 96 14.04 23.13 43.77
N GLY A 97 14.48 23.73 44.87
CA GLY A 97 15.07 25.08 44.88
C GLY A 97 16.53 25.17 44.41
N GLY A 98 17.24 24.04 44.32
CA GLY A 98 18.70 24.01 44.10
C GLY A 98 19.19 23.50 42.74
N LEU A 99 18.30 23.11 41.83
CA LEU A 99 18.64 22.43 40.57
C LEU A 99 18.01 23.09 39.33
N VAL A 100 18.24 24.40 39.15
CA VAL A 100 18.06 25.03 37.83
C VAL A 100 19.42 25.18 37.15
N PRO A 101 19.81 24.25 36.24
CA PRO A 101 20.96 24.46 35.37
C PRO A 101 20.65 25.52 34.30
N ASN A 102 21.59 26.45 34.07
CA ASN A 102 21.52 27.55 33.10
C ASN A 102 21.80 27.13 31.64
N TYR A 103 21.61 25.87 31.28
CA TYR A 103 21.80 25.39 29.91
C TYR A 103 20.60 24.56 29.50
N ALA A 104 19.60 25.22 28.92
CA ALA A 104 18.52 24.55 28.21
C ALA A 104 19.09 24.04 26.88
N PHE A 105 19.54 22.79 26.85
CA PHE A 105 19.45 22.04 25.60
C PHE A 105 17.96 21.96 25.28
N ALA A 106 17.54 22.57 24.18
CA ALA A 106 16.22 22.35 23.60
C ALA A 106 16.16 20.93 23.04
N SER A 107 16.25 19.94 23.92
CA SER A 107 15.73 18.63 23.60
C SER A 107 14.21 18.81 23.64
N GLU A 108 13.54 18.68 22.51
CA GLU A 108 12.09 18.45 22.43
C GLU A 108 11.75 17.09 23.06
N LEU A 109 12.25 16.82 24.27
CA LEU A 109 11.76 15.74 25.11
C LEU A 109 10.38 16.19 25.55
N LEU A 110 9.39 15.87 24.71
CA LEU A 110 8.00 15.99 25.09
C LEU A 110 7.82 15.20 26.39
N PHE A 111 7.01 15.70 27.32
CA PHE A 111 6.75 15.02 28.59
C PHE A 111 6.41 13.53 28.39
N ILE A 112 5.78 13.19 27.26
CA ILE A 112 5.44 11.83 26.84
C ILE A 112 6.68 10.92 26.64
N ASP A 113 7.82 11.46 26.20
CA ASP A 113 9.08 10.73 25.98
C ASP A 113 9.68 10.19 27.29
N LEU A 114 9.29 10.74 28.44
CA LEU A 114 9.67 10.23 29.77
C LEU A 114 8.94 8.94 30.14
N TRP A 115 7.80 8.67 29.50
CA TRP A 115 6.89 7.57 29.85
C TRP A 115 6.77 6.53 28.75
N LEU A 116 6.83 6.96 27.48
CA LEU A 116 6.67 6.09 26.32
C LEU A 116 7.86 6.23 25.38
N THR A 117 8.33 5.09 24.88
CA THR A 117 9.30 5.07 23.78
C THR A 117 8.69 5.63 22.50
N LYS A 118 9.52 6.10 21.57
CA LYS A 118 9.09 6.56 20.25
C LYS A 118 8.30 5.49 19.49
N ASP A 119 8.69 4.22 19.60
CA ASP A 119 7.92 3.11 19.01
C ASP A 119 6.53 2.95 19.64
N GLN A 120 6.39 3.14 20.95
CA GLN A 120 5.06 3.09 21.60
C GLN A 120 4.18 4.28 21.21
N GLN A 121 4.76 5.47 21.10
CA GLN A 121 4.03 6.64 20.61
C GLN A 121 3.61 6.47 19.15
N GLY A 122 4.50 5.95 18.30
CA GLY A 122 4.21 5.59 16.92
C GLY A 122 3.08 4.58 16.82
N GLN A 123 3.05 3.58 17.72
CA GLN A 123 1.96 2.60 17.74
C GLN A 123 0.60 3.22 18.06
N ILE A 124 0.54 4.16 19.01
CA ILE A 124 -0.70 4.87 19.33
C ILE A 124 -1.21 5.60 18.07
N LEU A 125 -0.33 6.36 17.42
CA LEU A 125 -0.65 7.05 16.17
C LEU A 125 -1.09 6.09 15.06
N TYR A 126 -0.42 4.93 14.94
CA TYR A 126 -0.77 3.91 13.98
C TYR A 126 -2.18 3.36 14.20
N ASN A 127 -2.52 3.04 15.45
CA ASN A 127 -3.83 2.53 15.83
C ASN A 127 -4.94 3.58 15.64
N ASP A 128 -4.61 4.86 15.81
CA ASP A 128 -5.52 5.98 15.55
C ASP A 128 -5.68 6.27 14.04
N GLY A 129 -4.96 5.55 13.17
CA GLY A 129 -5.00 5.73 11.71
C GLY A 129 -4.10 6.87 11.19
N GLU A 130 -3.35 7.53 12.07
CA GLU A 130 -2.43 8.62 11.76
C GLU A 130 -1.09 8.10 11.20
N TYR A 131 -1.16 7.30 10.13
CA TYR A 131 -0.02 6.52 9.61
C TYR A 131 1.18 7.38 9.20
N LYS A 132 0.95 8.60 8.70
CA LYS A 132 2.05 9.51 8.34
C LYS A 132 2.83 9.95 9.58
N GLN A 133 2.12 10.37 10.63
CA GLN A 133 2.74 10.79 11.89
C GLN A 133 3.39 9.59 12.59
N ALA A 134 2.73 8.43 12.55
CA ALA A 134 3.28 7.18 13.08
C ALA A 134 4.63 6.86 12.43
N ALA A 135 4.73 6.93 11.09
CA ALA A 135 5.96 6.65 10.35
C ALA A 135 7.13 7.59 10.72
N GLU A 136 6.83 8.86 10.97
CA GLU A 136 7.82 9.85 11.43
C GLU A 136 8.24 9.62 12.88
N THR A 137 7.35 9.05 13.70
CA THR A 137 7.53 8.84 15.13
C THR A 137 8.26 7.55 15.47
N PHE A 138 7.98 6.44 14.77
CA PHE A 138 8.65 5.16 15.01
C PHE A 138 10.18 5.31 14.94
N GLU A 139 10.92 4.47 15.66
CA GLU A 139 12.36 4.28 15.47
C GLU A 139 12.64 3.01 14.65
N SER A 140 11.81 1.97 14.85
CA SER A 140 11.92 0.70 14.13
C SER A 140 11.70 0.85 12.63
N SER A 141 12.71 0.46 11.82
CA SER A 141 12.63 0.48 10.35
C SER A 141 11.43 -0.31 9.81
N LYS A 142 11.07 -1.43 10.46
CA LYS A 142 9.93 -2.26 10.08
C LYS A 142 8.62 -1.50 10.24
N TRP A 143 8.42 -0.86 11.39
CA TRP A 143 7.22 -0.08 11.67
C TRP A 143 7.14 1.19 10.84
N LYS A 144 8.28 1.84 10.54
CA LYS A 144 8.34 2.93 9.56
C LYS A 144 7.87 2.48 8.19
N ALA A 145 8.38 1.35 7.70
CA ALA A 145 8.03 0.82 6.39
C ALA A 145 6.51 0.56 6.28
N VAL A 146 5.94 -0.14 7.26
CA VAL A 146 4.50 -0.46 7.30
C VAL A 146 3.65 0.81 7.41
N SER A 147 4.07 1.78 8.23
CA SER A 147 3.34 3.04 8.42
C SER A 147 3.38 3.88 7.15
N HIS A 148 4.55 4.00 6.48
CA HIS A 148 4.65 4.66 5.18
C HIS A 148 3.79 3.97 4.12
N PHE A 149 3.77 2.63 4.11
CA PHE A 149 2.93 1.86 3.19
C PHE A 149 1.44 2.15 3.39
N LYS A 150 0.97 2.13 4.65
CA LYS A 150 -0.43 2.46 4.99
C LYS A 150 -0.78 3.92 4.71
N ALA A 151 0.19 4.83 4.82
CA ALA A 151 0.04 6.22 4.42
C ALA A 151 0.05 6.45 2.89
N GLY A 152 0.23 5.40 2.08
CA GLY A 152 0.34 5.49 0.62
C GLY A 152 1.70 5.95 0.09
N ASN A 153 2.69 6.11 0.96
CA ASN A 153 4.06 6.50 0.61
C ASN A 153 4.89 5.27 0.20
N TYR A 154 4.52 4.63 -0.90
CA TYR A 154 5.06 3.33 -1.29
C TYR A 154 6.56 3.34 -1.61
N LEU A 155 7.07 4.42 -2.21
CA LEU A 155 8.51 4.57 -2.48
C LEU A 155 9.31 4.54 -1.18
N LEU A 156 8.92 5.35 -0.20
CA LEU A 156 9.60 5.41 1.09
C LEU A 156 9.41 4.12 1.90
N ALA A 157 8.22 3.50 1.81
CA ALA A 157 7.98 2.19 2.40
C ALA A 157 8.95 1.14 1.86
N GLN A 158 9.14 1.07 0.54
CA GLN A 158 10.11 0.18 -0.11
C GLN A 158 11.53 0.42 0.42
N GLU A 159 11.98 1.67 0.49
CA GLU A 159 13.31 2.01 1.01
C GLU A 159 13.53 1.48 2.44
N TYR A 160 12.53 1.64 3.32
CA TYR A 160 12.63 1.15 4.69
C TYR A 160 12.56 -0.37 4.78
N PHE A 161 11.71 -1.03 3.98
CA PHE A 161 11.69 -2.49 3.88
C PHE A 161 13.04 -3.05 3.43
N GLN A 162 13.74 -2.40 2.51
CA GLN A 162 15.05 -2.86 2.04
C GLN A 162 16.18 -2.74 3.07
N ARG A 163 15.95 -2.10 4.23
CA ARG A 163 16.96 -1.96 5.29
C ARG A 163 17.19 -3.25 6.10
N THR A 164 16.34 -4.25 5.94
CA THR A 164 16.47 -5.52 6.67
C THR A 164 16.34 -6.68 5.70
N ASP A 165 17.27 -7.63 5.81
CA ASP A 165 17.32 -8.78 4.90
C ASP A 165 16.57 -9.99 5.48
N ASP A 166 15.24 -9.91 5.43
CA ASP A 166 14.34 -10.98 5.86
C ASP A 166 13.15 -11.12 4.89
N LEU A 167 12.47 -12.27 4.92
CA LEU A 167 11.36 -12.56 3.99
C LEU A 167 10.18 -11.59 4.14
N TYR A 168 9.88 -11.12 5.36
CA TYR A 168 8.81 -10.16 5.60
C TYR A 168 9.14 -8.82 4.94
N SER A 169 10.36 -8.34 5.12
CA SER A 169 10.86 -7.10 4.54
C SER A 169 10.91 -7.18 3.01
N ARG A 170 11.39 -8.30 2.44
CA ARG A 170 11.35 -8.53 0.99
C ARG A 170 9.92 -8.55 0.43
N PHE A 171 8.99 -9.19 1.13
CA PHE A 171 7.58 -9.21 0.75
C PHE A 171 6.94 -7.82 0.81
N GLY A 172 7.23 -7.04 1.86
CA GLY A 172 6.81 -5.65 1.98
C GLY A 172 7.32 -4.77 0.83
N ALA A 173 8.59 -4.92 0.46
CA ALA A 173 9.18 -4.23 -0.69
C ALA A 173 8.53 -4.64 -2.02
N ALA A 174 8.27 -5.93 -2.23
CA ALA A 174 7.57 -6.44 -3.41
C ALA A 174 6.14 -5.87 -3.53
N THR A 175 5.44 -5.80 -2.41
CA THR A 175 4.10 -5.21 -2.34
C THR A 175 4.15 -3.70 -2.62
N ALA A 176 5.13 -2.99 -2.07
CA ALA A 176 5.33 -1.57 -2.35
C ALA A 176 5.63 -1.32 -3.84
N LEU A 177 6.42 -2.18 -4.50
CA LEU A 177 6.66 -2.12 -5.95
C LEU A 177 5.36 -2.29 -6.75
N ALA A 178 4.52 -3.26 -6.38
CA ALA A 178 3.22 -3.47 -7.03
C ALA A 178 2.34 -2.21 -6.96
N HIS A 179 2.29 -1.53 -5.80
CA HIS A 179 1.54 -0.28 -5.66
C HIS A 179 2.13 0.90 -6.44
N GLN A 180 3.45 0.88 -6.71
CA GLN A 180 4.12 1.84 -7.59
C GLN A 180 3.90 1.53 -9.09
N ARG A 181 3.16 0.46 -9.41
CA ARG A 181 2.95 -0.08 -10.76
C ARG A 181 4.20 -0.66 -11.41
N GLU A 182 5.23 -0.93 -10.61
CA GLU A 182 6.43 -1.66 -11.04
C GLU A 182 6.13 -3.16 -11.10
N TYR A 183 5.15 -3.55 -11.91
CA TYR A 183 4.59 -4.91 -11.89
C TYR A 183 5.63 -5.96 -12.29
N ILE A 184 6.55 -5.62 -13.19
CA ILE A 184 7.63 -6.52 -13.62
C ILE A 184 8.60 -6.79 -12.48
N ALA A 185 9.00 -5.74 -11.76
CA ALA A 185 9.86 -5.86 -10.59
C ALA A 185 9.16 -6.59 -9.45
N ALA A 186 7.88 -6.28 -9.20
CA ALA A 186 7.05 -6.93 -8.19
C ALA A 186 6.89 -8.43 -8.46
N ARG A 187 6.53 -8.83 -9.71
CA ARG A 187 6.46 -10.23 -10.16
C ARG A 187 7.76 -10.96 -9.86
N LYS A 188 8.91 -10.38 -10.24
CA LYS A 188 10.23 -10.97 -9.99
C LYS A 188 10.49 -11.17 -8.49
N ALA A 189 10.14 -10.19 -7.67
CA ALA A 189 10.33 -10.26 -6.23
C ALA A 189 9.42 -11.32 -5.58
N PHE A 190 8.14 -11.36 -5.93
CA PHE A 190 7.21 -12.39 -5.42
C PHE A 190 7.63 -13.79 -5.86
N LYS A 191 8.10 -13.96 -7.11
CA LYS A 191 8.66 -15.23 -7.58
C LYS A 191 9.84 -15.70 -6.74
N ALA A 192 10.79 -14.80 -6.45
CA ALA A 192 11.95 -15.15 -5.62
C ALA A 192 11.54 -15.55 -4.18
N ILE A 193 10.50 -14.91 -3.62
CA ILE A 193 9.96 -15.27 -2.30
C ILE A 193 9.28 -16.64 -2.35
N ALA A 194 8.44 -16.90 -3.35
CA ALA A 194 7.73 -18.18 -3.53
C ALA A 194 8.71 -19.35 -3.81
N GLU A 195 9.81 -19.10 -4.52
CA GLU A 195 10.88 -20.08 -4.73
C GLU A 195 11.65 -20.39 -3.43
N GLN A 196 11.84 -19.38 -2.56
CA GLN A 196 12.54 -19.55 -1.29
C GLN A 196 11.68 -20.22 -0.21
N ASP A 197 10.41 -19.80 -0.09
CA ASP A 197 9.42 -20.37 0.81
C ASP A 197 8.05 -20.48 0.12
N PRO A 198 7.73 -21.66 -0.45
CA PRO A 198 6.47 -21.88 -1.16
C PRO A 198 5.21 -21.73 -0.29
N ASN A 199 5.36 -21.77 1.04
CA ASN A 199 4.24 -21.60 1.99
C ASN A 199 4.19 -20.19 2.58
N TYR A 200 5.03 -19.26 2.11
CA TYR A 200 5.04 -17.90 2.62
C TYR A 200 3.68 -17.23 2.33
N PRO A 201 2.99 -16.70 3.36
CA PRO A 201 1.63 -16.18 3.20
C PRO A 201 1.55 -15.08 2.13
N GLY A 202 0.70 -15.30 1.11
CA GLY A 202 0.43 -14.32 0.07
C GLY A 202 1.47 -14.28 -1.06
N ALA A 203 2.60 -14.99 -0.98
CA ALA A 203 3.63 -14.89 -2.02
C ALA A 203 3.14 -15.43 -3.38
N GLN A 204 2.51 -16.60 -3.38
CA GLN A 204 2.00 -17.24 -4.58
C GLN A 204 0.81 -16.46 -5.17
N GLU A 205 -0.11 -16.03 -4.33
CA GLU A 205 -1.29 -15.28 -4.76
C GLU A 205 -0.91 -13.92 -5.36
N ASN A 206 0.07 -13.22 -4.78
CA ASN A 206 0.55 -11.95 -5.33
C ASN A 206 1.36 -12.16 -6.61
N LEU A 207 2.13 -13.25 -6.74
CA LEU A 207 2.80 -13.60 -7.98
C LEU A 207 1.79 -13.79 -9.11
N GLU A 208 0.77 -14.61 -8.90
CA GLU A 208 -0.29 -14.87 -9.87
C GLU A 208 -1.07 -13.58 -10.23
N LEU A 209 -1.35 -12.73 -9.25
CA LEU A 209 -1.97 -11.43 -9.50
C LEU A 209 -1.11 -10.53 -10.40
N MET A 210 0.20 -10.44 -10.14
CA MET A 210 1.10 -9.64 -10.97
C MET A 210 1.17 -10.19 -12.40
N GLU A 211 1.26 -11.51 -12.56
CA GLU A 211 1.25 -12.16 -13.87
C GLU A 211 -0.05 -11.87 -14.64
N ALA A 212 -1.20 -11.94 -13.98
CA ALA A 212 -2.49 -11.63 -14.58
C ALA A 212 -2.60 -10.15 -15.02
N ILE A 213 -2.14 -9.21 -14.19
CA ILE A 213 -2.13 -7.78 -14.53
C ILE A 213 -1.25 -7.52 -15.75
N ILE A 214 -0.03 -8.06 -15.75
CA ILE A 214 0.92 -7.90 -16.87
C ILE A 214 0.34 -8.49 -18.15
N ALA A 215 -0.25 -9.68 -18.08
CA ALA A 215 -0.89 -10.31 -19.24
C ALA A 215 -2.04 -9.46 -19.80
N GLN A 216 -2.87 -8.87 -18.93
CA GLN A 216 -3.95 -7.98 -19.35
C GLN A 216 -3.43 -6.70 -20.04
N ILE A 217 -2.36 -6.10 -19.50
CA ILE A 217 -1.73 -4.91 -20.09
C ILE A 217 -1.13 -5.25 -21.46
N ASN A 218 -0.43 -6.38 -21.58
CA ASN A 218 0.11 -6.85 -22.85
C ASN A 218 -0.98 -7.08 -23.90
N MET A 219 -2.07 -7.78 -23.55
CA MET A 219 -3.19 -8.02 -24.46
C MET A 219 -3.84 -6.71 -24.95
N HIS A 220 -3.99 -5.73 -24.07
CA HIS A 220 -4.52 -4.42 -24.46
C HIS A 220 -3.55 -3.70 -25.41
N SER A 221 -2.25 -3.74 -25.13
CA SER A 221 -1.20 -3.16 -25.97
C SER A 221 -1.16 -3.80 -27.37
N GLU A 222 -1.24 -5.12 -27.46
CA GLU A 222 -1.31 -5.84 -28.74
C GLU A 222 -2.55 -5.47 -29.56
N SER A 223 -3.71 -5.29 -28.91
CA SER A 223 -4.95 -4.89 -29.60
C SER A 223 -4.86 -3.49 -30.20
N GLN A 224 -4.18 -2.56 -29.52
CA GLN A 224 -3.91 -1.20 -30.01
C GLN A 224 -2.85 -1.20 -31.11
N SER A 225 -1.91 -2.14 -31.02
CA SER A 225 -0.89 -2.40 -32.05
C SER A 225 -1.54 -2.62 -33.42
N ASN A 226 -2.62 -3.40 -33.54
CA ASN A 226 -3.17 -3.72 -34.87
C ASN A 226 -3.92 -2.57 -35.59
N ASN A 227 -4.01 -1.36 -35.01
CA ASN A 227 -4.50 -0.17 -35.69
C ASN A 227 -3.34 0.64 -36.31
N ALA A 228 -3.51 1.09 -37.56
CA ALA A 228 -2.49 1.77 -38.37
C ALA A 228 -2.11 3.20 -37.91
N GLU A 229 -2.65 3.68 -36.79
CA GLU A 229 -2.34 4.97 -36.16
C GLU A 229 -1.28 4.79 -35.05
N ARG A 230 -0.12 4.23 -35.39
CA ARG A 230 1.01 4.12 -34.46
C ARG A 230 2.01 5.23 -34.66
N GLN A 231 2.04 6.22 -33.80
CA GLN A 231 3.09 7.25 -33.85
C GLN A 231 3.76 7.62 -32.54
N ASN A 232 3.57 6.90 -31.43
CA ASN A 232 4.35 7.20 -30.24
C ASN A 232 4.72 5.93 -29.46
N SER A 233 5.67 5.17 -30.00
CA SER A 233 6.50 4.31 -29.14
C SER A 233 7.45 5.25 -28.39
N ARG A 234 7.04 5.68 -27.20
CA ARG A 234 7.86 6.51 -26.33
C ARG A 234 8.73 5.61 -25.47
N GLU A 235 10.03 5.88 -25.42
CA GLU A 235 10.89 5.23 -24.43
C GLU A 235 10.43 5.61 -23.01
N LEU A 236 10.27 4.60 -22.15
CA LEU A 236 9.74 4.77 -20.80
C LEU A 236 10.68 5.60 -19.90
N GLY A 237 11.98 5.72 -20.22
CA GLY A 237 12.94 6.42 -19.38
C GLY A 237 12.95 5.86 -17.95
N ASP A 238 12.75 6.73 -16.96
CA ASP A 238 12.63 6.39 -15.53
C ASP A 238 11.18 6.09 -15.09
N GLU A 239 10.22 5.96 -16.00
CA GLU A 239 8.83 5.63 -15.65
C GLU A 239 8.66 4.13 -15.27
N PRO A 240 7.69 3.79 -14.40
CA PRO A 240 7.50 2.42 -13.93
C PRO A 240 7.22 1.39 -15.03
N GLN A 241 7.91 0.25 -14.97
CA GLN A 241 7.69 -0.85 -15.91
C GLN A 241 6.47 -1.68 -15.51
N THR A 242 5.35 -1.36 -16.15
CA THR A 242 4.06 -2.03 -15.94
C THR A 242 3.90 -3.33 -16.73
N SER A 243 4.68 -3.55 -17.80
CA SER A 243 4.52 -4.71 -18.68
C SER A 243 5.80 -5.05 -19.45
N ASP A 244 5.91 -6.28 -19.93
CA ASP A 244 7.01 -6.72 -20.79
C ASP A 244 6.97 -6.03 -22.19
N GLY A 245 5.80 -5.54 -22.58
CA GLY A 245 5.58 -4.87 -23.86
C GLY A 245 5.33 -5.86 -25.01
N ALA A 246 4.69 -5.39 -26.08
CA ALA A 246 4.55 -6.17 -27.30
C ALA A 246 5.81 -6.01 -28.15
N GLU A 247 6.50 -7.12 -28.47
CA GLU A 247 7.66 -7.12 -29.36
C GLU A 247 7.23 -6.67 -30.75
N THR A 248 7.42 -5.38 -31.02
CA THR A 248 7.06 -4.78 -32.31
C THR A 248 8.34 -4.59 -33.09
N GLN A 249 8.50 -5.34 -34.19
CA GLN A 249 9.44 -4.96 -35.24
C GLN A 249 8.93 -3.68 -35.91
N VAL A 250 9.25 -2.52 -35.33
CA VAL A 250 9.01 -1.25 -35.99
C VAL A 250 10.04 -1.18 -37.12
N GLN A 251 9.60 -1.29 -38.38
CA GLN A 251 10.49 -0.96 -39.50
C GLN A 251 10.95 0.48 -39.30
N GLN A 252 12.27 0.67 -39.15
CA GLN A 252 12.89 1.95 -38.78
C GLN A 252 12.49 3.08 -39.74
N ASP A 253 12.14 2.71 -40.96
CA ASP A 253 11.65 3.54 -42.06
C ASP A 253 10.27 4.21 -41.79
N GLN A 254 9.51 3.73 -40.80
CA GLN A 254 8.20 4.27 -40.39
C GLN A 254 8.26 5.17 -39.15
N LEU A 255 9.42 5.26 -38.49
CA LEU A 255 9.65 6.22 -37.41
C LEU A 255 9.87 7.60 -38.03
N ILE A 256 8.82 8.43 -38.02
CA ILE A 256 9.01 9.86 -38.32
C ILE A 256 9.73 10.48 -37.12
N LEU A 257 11.06 10.53 -37.18
CA LEU A 257 11.89 11.30 -36.23
C LEU A 257 11.78 12.81 -36.46
N THR A 258 11.10 13.25 -37.51
CA THR A 258 10.98 14.64 -37.91
C THR A 258 9.63 15.22 -37.49
N THR A 259 9.62 16.07 -36.46
CA THR A 259 8.49 16.96 -36.20
C THR A 259 8.37 17.97 -37.34
N LEU A 260 7.62 17.62 -38.39
CA LEU A 260 7.31 18.53 -39.50
C LEU A 260 6.32 19.59 -39.01
N THR A 261 6.57 20.86 -39.36
CA THR A 261 5.61 21.93 -39.07
C THR A 261 4.39 21.80 -39.97
N SER A 262 3.24 22.36 -39.56
CA SER A 262 2.01 22.36 -40.35
C SER A 262 2.20 22.92 -41.77
N GLU A 263 3.12 23.87 -41.95
CA GLU A 263 3.49 24.41 -43.27
C GLU A 263 4.26 23.41 -44.13
N GLN A 264 5.18 22.64 -43.53
CA GLN A 264 5.96 21.63 -44.26
C GLN A 264 5.08 20.46 -44.73
N ILE A 265 4.10 20.06 -43.92
CA ILE A 265 3.15 18.99 -44.28
C ILE A 265 2.24 19.42 -45.43
N LEU A 266 1.80 20.69 -45.46
CA LEU A 266 0.89 21.18 -46.49
C LEU A 266 1.59 21.47 -47.83
N ASN A 267 2.88 21.85 -47.79
CA ASN A 267 3.66 22.20 -48.97
C ASN A 267 4.38 21.00 -49.62
N ASP A 268 4.45 19.86 -48.94
CA ASP A 268 4.99 18.61 -49.47
C ASP A 268 3.83 17.68 -49.83
N GLU A 269 3.63 17.41 -51.12
CA GLU A 269 2.55 16.59 -51.66
C GLU A 269 2.54 15.17 -51.07
N GLU A 270 3.72 14.60 -50.79
CA GLU A 270 3.86 13.24 -50.26
C GLU A 270 3.53 13.21 -48.76
N ALA A 271 4.02 14.19 -48.01
CA ALA A 271 3.67 14.37 -46.60
C ALA A 271 2.17 14.69 -46.41
N ASN A 272 1.60 15.50 -47.31
CA ASN A 272 0.19 15.83 -47.35
C ASN A 272 -0.67 14.59 -47.61
N GLN A 273 -0.31 13.74 -48.57
CA GLN A 273 -1.05 12.51 -48.84
C GLN A 273 -0.99 11.51 -47.68
N ILE A 274 0.17 11.38 -47.01
CA ILE A 274 0.32 10.55 -45.80
C ILE A 274 -0.55 11.11 -44.67
N TRP A 275 -0.61 12.43 -44.53
CA TRP A 275 -1.45 13.13 -43.56
C TRP A 275 -2.95 13.01 -43.86
N MET A 276 -3.37 13.21 -45.12
CA MET A 276 -4.77 13.12 -45.57
C MET A 276 -5.36 11.72 -45.39
N ARG A 277 -4.56 10.68 -45.67
CA ARG A 277 -4.95 9.28 -45.39
C ARG A 277 -5.21 9.03 -43.90
N ARG A 278 -4.65 9.87 -43.03
CA ARG A 278 -4.72 9.77 -41.57
C ARG A 278 -5.75 10.72 -40.94
N VAL A 279 -6.22 11.75 -41.65
CA VAL A 279 -7.22 12.75 -41.18
C VAL A 279 -8.67 12.33 -41.42
N ASP A 280 -8.90 11.33 -42.28
CA ASP A 280 -10.23 10.77 -42.53
C ASP A 280 -10.87 10.11 -41.27
N SER A 281 -10.12 9.95 -40.16
CA SER A 281 -10.58 9.27 -38.93
C SER A 281 -11.18 10.19 -37.86
N ASP A 282 -10.76 11.45 -37.68
CA ASP A 282 -11.44 12.44 -36.82
C ASP A 282 -10.93 13.89 -37.03
N LEU A 283 -11.63 14.66 -37.87
CA LEU A 283 -11.29 16.05 -38.19
C LEU A 283 -11.53 17.03 -37.02
N SER A 284 -12.30 16.63 -35.99
CA SER A 284 -12.81 17.54 -34.96
C SER A 284 -11.73 18.05 -34.01
N GLY A 285 -10.78 17.18 -33.61
CA GLY A 285 -9.67 17.54 -32.73
C GLY A 285 -8.68 18.50 -33.39
N PHE A 286 -8.38 18.29 -34.67
CA PHE A 286 -7.49 19.15 -35.44
C PHE A 286 -8.08 20.54 -35.64
N LEU A 287 -9.35 20.64 -36.06
CA LEU A 287 -10.02 21.93 -36.24
C LEU A 287 -10.07 22.72 -34.93
N ARG A 288 -10.38 22.06 -33.82
CA ARG A 288 -10.38 22.70 -32.49
C ARG A 288 -9.01 23.28 -32.13
N SER A 289 -7.94 22.52 -32.35
CA SER A 289 -6.56 22.98 -32.10
C SER A 289 -6.17 24.15 -33.01
N LYS A 290 -6.47 24.05 -34.31
CA LYS A 290 -6.18 25.11 -35.29
C LYS A 290 -6.93 26.41 -34.99
N PHE A 291 -8.24 26.34 -34.72
CA PHE A 291 -9.02 27.52 -34.38
C PHE A 291 -8.57 28.15 -33.06
N HIS A 292 -8.15 27.34 -32.09
CA HIS A 292 -7.58 27.84 -30.84
C HIS A 292 -6.25 28.59 -31.07
N VAL A 293 -5.37 28.08 -31.93
CA VAL A 293 -4.13 28.77 -32.32
C VAL A 293 -4.44 30.06 -33.07
N GLN A 294 -5.33 30.03 -34.07
CA GLN A 294 -5.73 31.21 -34.85
C GLN A 294 -6.41 32.30 -34.00
N PHE A 295 -7.16 31.89 -32.97
CA PHE A 295 -7.74 32.80 -31.99
C PHE A 295 -6.64 33.50 -31.17
N ASN A 296 -5.67 32.74 -30.66
CA ASN A 296 -4.54 33.28 -29.89
C ASN A 296 -3.61 34.18 -30.73
N GLU A 297 -3.45 33.88 -32.02
CA GLU A 297 -2.66 34.69 -32.96
C GLU A 297 -3.42 35.93 -33.50
N GLY A 298 -4.70 36.12 -33.13
CA GLY A 298 -5.52 37.25 -33.58
C GLY A 298 -5.92 37.20 -35.06
N ARG A 299 -5.64 36.10 -35.76
CA ARG A 299 -5.90 35.93 -37.21
C ARG A 299 -7.35 35.55 -37.53
N ALA A 300 -8.14 35.18 -36.53
CA ALA A 300 -9.54 34.80 -36.72
C ALA A 300 -10.48 35.97 -37.11
N MET A 301 -9.99 37.22 -37.13
CA MET A 301 -10.78 38.43 -37.42
C MET A 301 -10.34 39.19 -38.67
N LEU A 302 -9.55 38.59 -39.56
CA LEU A 302 -9.26 39.23 -40.85
C LEU A 302 -10.52 39.16 -41.73
N GLU A 303 -11.23 40.28 -41.72
CA GLU A 303 -12.36 40.60 -42.59
C GLU A 303 -12.00 40.28 -44.04
N VAL A 304 -12.85 39.49 -44.71
CA VAL A 304 -12.72 39.18 -46.13
C VAL A 304 -12.82 40.51 -46.88
N GLN A 305 -11.69 41.07 -47.29
CA GLN A 305 -11.67 42.09 -48.32
C GLN A 305 -12.03 41.41 -49.62
N ASP A 306 -13.29 41.56 -50.04
CA ASP A 306 -13.73 41.29 -51.41
C ASP A 306 -12.91 42.19 -52.35
N GLU A 307 -11.90 41.62 -53.00
CA GLU A 307 -11.31 42.20 -54.20
C GLU A 307 -12.29 42.01 -55.36
N LYS A 308 -12.75 43.15 -55.92
CA LYS A 308 -13.52 43.25 -57.16
C LYS A 308 -12.66 42.99 -58.39
#